data_AF-A0A2P8G6J0-F1
#
_entry.id   AF-A0A2P8G6J0-F1
#
_cell.length_a   1.000
_cell.length_b   1.000
_cell.length_c   1.000
_cell.angle_alpha   90.00
_cell.angle_beta   90.00
_cell.angle_gamma   90.00
#
_symmetry.space_group_name_H-M   'P 1'
#
loop_
_entity.id
_entity.type
_entity.pdbx_description
1 polymer ?
#
loop_
_entity_poly.entity_id
_entity_poly.type
_entity_poly.pdbx_seq_one_letter_code
_entity_poly.pdbx_strand_id
1 'polypeptide(L)'
;MEIVNLTTSESRGSTEQKLADARDLVAEFFHATDLEFIRVELWQFLKAVTTEKPFSFLGDPSTVLCLHRHLQKIIKACRLLLEVAEEDGVELNTSDFQPFSHAQIEADRQYMRDVRELNDRHGGIIRRLTLPETVQPLLAIKRVFNTYGYDQWQEILEDWVEYGLSKVSICEATGECVEIIQYELLESLLEAVYLISRSDQGIPFQKRRLGKLAGSKAIIELLIAALDPLLIFEVKHPAPESTEQKPYRDLLIVFADDNQKPVKEHQPIVELFNAGDGKLCCSVHKLSDIHQALTSGQVYFSLACTSENLVYQRSVTPLPKMLPETLRQLIEKSRHAFRVGISKARKFFEGAQYYQQVNEQALSMFMLQQAAETTFRSAAVALYGSERRTHSIRSLKRFNHRLAPQLNDIFPGGSPDEERLLELLEEAYLGARYNPDYQISEQEVHSISSRVLRLLELAEAVFEDRIAAISV
;
A
#
# COMPACT_ATOMS: atom_id res chain seq x y z
N MET A 1 19.25 -29.15 54.87
CA MET A 1 18.76 -29.73 53.61
C MET A 1 17.84 -28.69 52.99
N GLU A 2 18.43 -27.68 52.38
CA GLU A 2 17.70 -26.53 51.81
C GLU A 2 17.49 -26.79 50.32
N ILE A 3 16.24 -27.05 49.94
CA ILE A 3 15.82 -27.07 48.54
C ILE A 3 15.34 -25.65 48.23
N VAL A 4 16.28 -24.77 47.87
CA VAL A 4 15.98 -23.37 47.53
C VAL A 4 15.53 -23.27 46.08
N ASN A 5 14.26 -22.90 45.89
CA ASN A 5 13.76 -21.99 44.86
C ASN A 5 14.69 -21.70 43.65
N LEU A 6 14.80 -22.66 42.73
CA LEU A 6 15.39 -22.44 41.40
C LEU A 6 14.30 -22.29 40.32
N THR A 7 13.28 -23.16 40.34
CA THR A 7 12.15 -23.09 39.40
C THR A 7 11.30 -21.82 39.54
N THR A 8 11.20 -21.28 40.76
CA THR A 8 10.44 -20.05 41.04
C THR A 8 11.17 -18.75 40.67
N SER A 9 12.49 -18.79 40.38
CA SER A 9 13.20 -17.61 39.86
C SER A 9 13.14 -17.52 38.34
N GLU A 10 13.24 -18.65 37.63
CA GLU A 10 13.11 -18.67 36.16
C GLU A 10 11.67 -18.37 35.71
N SER A 11 10.66 -18.89 36.41
CA SER A 11 9.26 -18.57 36.10
C SER A 11 8.97 -17.07 36.32
N ARG A 12 9.40 -16.49 37.45
CA ARG A 12 9.24 -15.06 37.72
C ARG A 12 9.90 -14.17 36.68
N GLY A 13 11.11 -14.49 36.23
CA GLY A 13 11.78 -13.74 35.17
C GLY A 13 11.02 -13.78 33.84
N SER A 14 10.38 -14.91 33.51
CA SER A 14 9.52 -15.03 32.33
C SER A 14 8.23 -14.22 32.47
N THR A 15 7.54 -14.32 33.61
CA THR A 15 6.27 -13.60 33.87
C THR A 15 6.47 -12.08 33.93
N GLU A 16 7.57 -11.60 34.54
CA GLU A 16 7.94 -10.18 34.54
C GLU A 16 8.24 -9.65 33.12
N GLN A 17 8.89 -10.44 32.26
CA GLN A 17 9.13 -10.07 30.86
C GLN A 17 7.82 -10.02 30.06
N LYS A 18 6.93 -11.02 30.17
CA LYS A 18 5.61 -11.01 29.52
C LYS A 18 4.80 -9.76 29.90
N LEU A 19 4.86 -9.38 31.18
CA LEU A 19 4.16 -8.21 31.71
C LEU A 19 4.78 -6.90 31.18
N ALA A 20 6.10 -6.82 31.03
CA ALA A 20 6.77 -5.69 30.39
C ALA A 20 6.39 -5.55 28.91
N ASP A 21 6.48 -6.63 28.14
CA ASP A 21 6.10 -6.69 26.72
C ASP A 21 4.62 -6.27 26.52
N ALA A 22 3.74 -6.73 27.41
CA ALA A 22 2.33 -6.33 27.40
C ALA A 22 2.14 -4.84 27.69
N ARG A 23 2.84 -4.29 28.69
CA ARG A 23 2.79 -2.85 29.02
C ARG A 23 3.25 -1.98 27.86
N ASP A 24 4.32 -2.38 27.16
CA ASP A 24 4.83 -1.64 26.00
C ASP A 24 3.82 -1.66 24.83
N LEU A 25 3.25 -2.82 24.50
CA LEU A 25 2.20 -2.94 23.48
C LEU A 25 0.93 -2.13 23.83
N VAL A 26 0.56 -2.08 25.12
CA VAL A 26 -0.54 -1.25 25.62
C VAL A 26 -0.18 0.24 25.54
N ALA A 27 1.04 0.64 25.90
CA ALA A 27 1.53 2.02 25.84
C ALA A 27 1.64 2.53 24.40
N GLU A 28 1.97 1.67 23.44
CA GLU A 28 1.94 2.00 22.01
C GLU A 28 0.54 2.39 21.51
N PHE A 29 -0.51 1.83 22.11
CA PHE A 29 -1.90 2.13 21.79
C PHE A 29 -2.48 3.30 22.60
N PHE A 30 -2.13 3.45 23.89
CA PHE A 30 -2.79 4.44 24.75
C PHE A 30 -2.31 5.88 24.58
N HIS A 31 -2.94 6.52 23.59
CA HIS A 31 -3.20 7.93 23.58
C HIS A 31 -4.70 8.26 23.46
N ALA A 32 -5.15 9.21 24.27
CA ALA A 32 -6.49 9.79 24.21
C ALA A 32 -6.74 10.67 22.96
N THR A 33 -7.12 10.06 21.85
CA THR A 33 -8.35 10.49 21.17
C THR A 33 -9.37 9.42 21.47
N ASP A 34 -10.18 9.74 22.49
CA ASP A 34 -11.22 8.99 23.20
C ASP A 34 -11.60 7.61 22.65
N LEU A 35 -11.82 6.64 23.55
CA LEU A 35 -12.34 5.31 23.23
C LEU A 35 -13.47 5.38 22.18
N GLU A 36 -14.36 6.36 22.33
CA GLU A 36 -15.43 6.74 21.40
C GLU A 36 -15.01 6.93 19.94
N PHE A 37 -13.88 7.57 19.64
CA PHE A 37 -13.34 7.67 18.27
C PHE A 37 -12.97 6.30 17.72
N ILE A 38 -12.31 5.46 18.52
CA ILE A 38 -11.90 4.12 18.08
C ILE A 38 -13.12 3.22 17.88
N ARG A 39 -14.16 3.38 18.70
CA ARG A 39 -15.49 2.76 18.48
C ARG A 39 -16.11 3.20 17.15
N VAL A 40 -15.99 4.48 16.81
CA VAL A 40 -16.48 5.03 15.54
C VAL A 40 -15.71 4.48 14.35
N GLU A 41 -14.38 4.39 14.41
CA GLU A 41 -13.56 3.81 13.34
C GLU A 41 -13.80 2.29 13.19
N LEU A 42 -13.88 1.55 14.31
CA LEU A 42 -14.20 0.12 14.32
C LEU A 42 -15.61 -0.17 13.76
N TRP A 43 -16.58 0.71 14.04
CA TRP A 43 -17.93 0.63 13.48
C TRP A 43 -17.99 0.99 11.98
N GLN A 44 -17.21 1.98 11.54
CA GLN A 44 -17.07 2.29 10.11
C GLN A 44 -16.39 1.14 9.37
N PHE A 45 -15.42 0.48 9.99
CA PHE A 45 -14.73 -0.67 9.44
C PHE A 45 -15.67 -1.89 9.31
N LEU A 46 -16.44 -2.24 10.37
CA LEU A 46 -17.47 -3.27 10.28
C LEU A 46 -18.47 -2.97 9.14
N LYS A 47 -18.95 -1.73 9.04
CA LYS A 47 -19.86 -1.30 7.96
C LYS A 47 -19.26 -1.48 6.57
N ALA A 48 -17.98 -1.15 6.40
CA ALA A 48 -17.30 -1.36 5.13
C ALA A 48 -17.26 -2.86 4.80
N VAL A 49 -16.75 -3.67 5.72
CA VAL A 49 -16.62 -5.13 5.55
C VAL A 49 -17.97 -5.81 5.25
N THR A 50 -19.10 -5.28 5.74
CA THR A 50 -20.44 -5.92 5.67
C THR A 50 -21.43 -5.30 4.67
N THR A 51 -21.05 -4.32 3.83
CA THR A 51 -21.99 -3.69 2.87
C THR A 51 -21.46 -3.63 1.44
N GLU A 52 -22.37 -3.70 0.44
CA GLU A 52 -22.12 -3.76 -1.02
C GLU A 52 -21.19 -2.66 -1.61
N LYS A 53 -20.80 -1.66 -0.82
CA LYS A 53 -19.89 -0.58 -1.22
C LYS A 53 -18.81 -0.35 -0.15
N PRO A 54 -17.96 -1.35 0.14
CA PRO A 54 -17.04 -1.36 1.28
C PRO A 54 -16.24 -0.07 1.39
N PHE A 55 -15.60 0.37 0.30
CA PHE A 55 -14.75 1.54 0.31
C PHE A 55 -15.49 2.90 0.41
N SER A 56 -16.79 2.97 0.11
CA SER A 56 -17.52 4.24 0.02
C SER A 56 -17.72 4.95 1.37
N PHE A 57 -17.56 4.25 2.48
CA PHE A 57 -17.78 4.76 3.83
C PHE A 57 -16.50 5.22 4.56
N LEU A 58 -15.33 4.68 4.20
CA LEU A 58 -14.06 4.93 4.91
C LEU A 58 -13.25 6.10 4.34
N GLY A 59 -13.41 6.40 3.05
CA GLY A 59 -12.81 7.56 2.38
C GLY A 59 -11.30 7.50 2.11
N ASP A 60 -10.51 6.84 2.97
CA ASP A 60 -9.06 6.66 2.83
C ASP A 60 -8.66 5.25 3.32
N PRO A 61 -7.99 4.40 2.49
CA PRO A 61 -7.55 3.06 2.88
C PRO A 61 -6.61 3.06 4.08
N SER A 62 -5.97 4.21 4.38
CA SER A 62 -5.07 4.39 5.52
C SER A 62 -5.65 3.90 6.84
N THR A 63 -6.91 4.24 7.06
CA THR A 63 -7.62 4.09 8.32
C THR A 63 -7.76 2.62 8.69
N VAL A 64 -8.05 1.77 7.71
CA VAL A 64 -8.19 0.32 7.86
C VAL A 64 -6.88 -0.34 8.27
N LEU A 65 -5.79 -0.05 7.55
CA LEU A 65 -4.49 -0.67 7.78
C LEU A 65 -3.89 -0.23 9.13
N CYS A 66 -4.13 1.03 9.53
CA CYS A 66 -3.76 1.53 10.85
C CYS A 66 -4.57 0.86 11.96
N LEU A 67 -5.89 0.74 11.78
CA LEU A 67 -6.80 0.13 12.76
C LEU A 67 -6.50 -1.37 12.95
N HIS A 68 -6.35 -2.14 11.88
CA HIS A 68 -5.99 -3.56 11.92
C HIS A 68 -4.72 -3.80 12.77
N ARG A 69 -3.65 -3.07 12.47
CA ARG A 69 -2.38 -3.15 13.23
C ARG A 69 -2.57 -2.83 14.72
N HIS A 70 -3.36 -1.82 15.06
CA HIS A 70 -3.64 -1.49 16.46
C HIS A 70 -4.42 -2.61 17.16
N LEU A 71 -5.43 -3.19 16.50
CA LEU A 71 -6.18 -4.33 17.03
C LEU A 71 -5.28 -5.56 17.24
N GLN A 72 -4.41 -5.92 16.28
CA GLN A 72 -3.45 -7.01 16.43
C GLN A 72 -2.55 -6.83 17.66
N LYS A 73 -1.98 -5.62 17.84
CA LYS A 73 -1.11 -5.30 19.00
C LYS A 73 -1.86 -5.41 20.33
N ILE A 74 -3.10 -4.92 20.39
CA ILE A 74 -3.96 -5.03 21.57
C ILE A 74 -4.27 -6.48 21.89
N ILE A 75 -4.68 -7.28 20.89
CA ILE A 75 -4.98 -8.69 21.06
C ILE A 75 -3.75 -9.42 21.60
N LYS A 76 -2.56 -9.18 21.03
CA LYS A 76 -1.31 -9.73 21.57
C LYS A 76 -1.05 -9.32 23.01
N ALA A 77 -1.21 -8.04 23.36
CA ALA A 77 -1.00 -7.56 24.72
C ALA A 77 -1.99 -8.17 25.72
N CYS A 78 -3.27 -8.28 25.34
CA CYS A 78 -4.31 -8.89 26.16
C CYS A 78 -4.05 -10.38 26.38
N ARG A 79 -3.54 -11.09 25.36
CA ARG A 79 -3.15 -12.49 25.49
C ARG A 79 -2.02 -12.66 26.52
N LEU A 80 -1.00 -11.80 26.47
CA LEU A 80 0.10 -11.81 27.45
C LEU A 80 -0.39 -11.47 28.87
N LEU A 81 -1.27 -10.48 29.03
CA LEU A 81 -1.88 -10.14 30.33
C LEU A 81 -2.72 -11.29 30.91
N LEU A 82 -3.44 -12.02 30.07
CA LEU A 82 -4.21 -13.19 30.47
C LEU A 82 -3.29 -14.34 30.92
N GLU A 83 -2.22 -14.62 30.17
CA GLU A 83 -1.23 -15.64 30.54
C GLU A 83 -0.56 -15.33 31.88
N VAL A 84 -0.15 -14.08 32.11
CA VAL A 84 0.41 -13.64 33.41
C VAL A 84 -0.59 -13.87 34.54
N ALA A 85 -1.86 -13.51 34.35
CA ALA A 85 -2.89 -13.72 35.37
C ALA A 85 -3.19 -15.21 35.65
N GLU A 86 -3.12 -16.07 34.62
CA GLU A 86 -3.28 -17.51 34.78
C GLU A 86 -2.05 -18.17 35.44
N GLU A 87 -0.83 -17.67 35.16
CA GLU A 87 0.42 -18.06 35.83
C GLU A 87 0.45 -17.65 37.32
N ASP A 88 -0.07 -16.46 37.66
CA ASP A 88 -0.21 -15.96 39.04
C ASP A 88 -1.36 -16.63 39.82
N GLY A 89 -2.12 -17.55 39.21
CA GLY A 89 -3.20 -18.29 39.86
C GLY A 89 -4.47 -17.47 40.13
N VAL A 90 -4.72 -16.42 39.34
CA VAL A 90 -5.94 -15.61 39.46
C VAL A 90 -7.16 -16.45 39.03
N GLU A 91 -8.11 -16.67 39.94
CA GLU A 91 -9.36 -17.36 39.63
C GLU A 91 -10.22 -16.52 38.67
N LEU A 92 -10.13 -16.84 37.38
CA LEU A 92 -10.92 -16.25 36.30
C LEU A 92 -11.98 -17.26 35.82
N ASN A 93 -13.10 -17.33 36.53
CA ASN A 93 -14.19 -18.24 36.18
C ASN A 93 -15.10 -17.64 35.10
N THR A 94 -15.21 -18.32 33.96
CA THR A 94 -16.01 -17.89 32.79
C THR A 94 -17.28 -18.70 32.58
N SER A 95 -17.65 -19.63 33.47
CA SER A 95 -18.78 -20.55 33.28
C SER A 95 -20.14 -19.86 33.12
N ASP A 96 -20.30 -18.66 33.67
CA ASP A 96 -21.53 -17.86 33.58
C ASP A 96 -21.59 -16.94 32.33
N PHE A 97 -20.51 -16.88 31.54
CA PHE A 97 -20.40 -15.97 30.40
C PHE A 97 -20.63 -16.72 29.08
N GLN A 98 -21.88 -16.74 28.62
CA GLN A 98 -22.22 -17.20 27.27
C GLN A 98 -21.69 -16.23 26.20
N PRO A 99 -21.31 -16.71 25.00
CA PRO A 99 -21.08 -15.85 23.84
C PRO A 99 -22.34 -15.04 23.50
N PHE A 100 -22.15 -13.82 22.99
CA PHE A 100 -23.27 -12.96 22.61
C PHE A 100 -24.10 -13.61 21.48
N SER A 101 -25.36 -13.95 21.74
CA SER A 101 -26.29 -14.44 20.70
C SER A 101 -26.86 -13.28 19.89
N HIS A 102 -27.17 -13.47 18.61
CA HIS A 102 -27.73 -12.41 17.75
C HIS A 102 -28.96 -11.72 18.35
N ALA A 103 -29.90 -12.48 18.93
CA ALA A 103 -31.09 -11.93 19.59
C ALA A 103 -30.74 -11.10 20.83
N GLN A 104 -29.71 -11.49 21.59
CA GLN A 104 -29.23 -10.73 22.73
C GLN A 104 -28.48 -9.46 22.29
N ILE A 105 -27.66 -9.53 21.24
CA ILE A 105 -27.01 -8.35 20.64
C ILE A 105 -28.05 -7.36 20.10
N GLU A 106 -29.14 -7.82 19.50
CA GLU A 106 -30.18 -6.94 18.98
C GLU A 106 -30.99 -6.27 20.10
N ALA A 107 -31.29 -7.00 21.18
CA ALA A 107 -31.87 -6.44 22.40
C ALA A 107 -30.92 -5.44 23.10
N ASP A 108 -29.65 -5.79 23.26
CA ASP A 108 -28.62 -4.94 23.85
C ASP A 108 -28.36 -3.70 22.98
N ARG A 109 -28.43 -3.80 21.65
CA ARG A 109 -28.34 -2.65 20.73
C ARG A 109 -29.54 -1.72 20.86
N GLN A 110 -30.75 -2.24 21.06
CA GLN A 110 -31.91 -1.40 21.30
C GLN A 110 -31.79 -0.70 22.67
N TYR A 111 -31.44 -1.44 23.72
CA TYR A 111 -31.13 -0.89 25.03
C TYR A 111 -30.03 0.19 24.95
N MET A 112 -28.96 -0.03 24.17
CA MET A 112 -27.87 0.94 23.96
C MET A 112 -28.27 2.18 23.16
N ARG A 113 -29.33 2.13 22.33
CA ARG A 113 -29.92 3.33 21.70
C ARG A 113 -30.68 4.15 22.72
N ASP A 114 -31.52 3.50 23.52
CA ASP A 114 -32.33 4.14 24.57
C ASP A 114 -31.40 4.76 25.65
N VAL A 115 -30.30 4.07 25.95
CA VAL A 115 -29.18 4.52 26.80
C VAL A 115 -28.44 5.72 26.22
N ARG A 116 -28.21 5.80 24.91
CA ARG A 116 -27.62 7.01 24.29
C ARG A 116 -28.55 8.21 24.43
N GLU A 117 -29.85 8.05 24.15
CA GLU A 117 -30.82 9.12 24.39
C GLU A 117 -30.88 9.58 25.85
N LEU A 118 -30.71 8.67 26.82
CA LEU A 118 -30.63 9.02 28.24
C LEU A 118 -29.33 9.73 28.61
N ASN A 119 -28.18 9.29 28.06
CA ASN A 119 -26.88 9.90 28.30
C ASN A 119 -26.78 11.29 27.64
N ASP A 120 -27.29 11.47 26.43
CA ASP A 120 -27.34 12.77 25.73
C ASP A 120 -28.20 13.79 26.50
N ARG A 121 -29.20 13.33 27.28
CA ARG A 121 -30.03 14.17 28.16
C ARG A 121 -29.42 14.43 29.55
N HIS A 122 -28.55 13.55 30.06
CA HIS A 122 -28.14 13.55 31.48
C HIS A 122 -26.64 13.41 31.77
N GLY A 123 -25.77 13.38 30.75
CA GLY A 123 -24.31 13.47 30.90
C GLY A 123 -23.62 12.23 31.50
N GLY A 124 -24.23 11.05 31.39
CA GLY A 124 -23.68 9.79 31.88
C GLY A 124 -22.76 9.08 30.87
N ILE A 125 -21.78 8.33 31.38
CA ILE A 125 -20.95 7.39 30.59
C ILE A 125 -21.45 5.97 30.90
N ILE A 126 -21.86 5.21 29.88
CA ILE A 126 -22.27 3.81 30.05
C ILE A 126 -21.21 2.85 29.51
N ARG A 127 -21.01 1.78 30.29
CA ARG A 127 -20.01 0.72 30.13
C ARG A 127 -20.57 -0.40 29.27
N ARG A 128 -19.75 -1.00 28.41
CA ARG A 128 -20.07 -2.28 27.74
C ARG A 128 -19.64 -3.50 28.55
N LEU A 129 -18.73 -3.32 29.51
CA LEU A 129 -18.34 -4.38 30.43
C LEU A 129 -19.44 -4.65 31.44
N THR A 130 -19.68 -5.92 31.77
CA THR A 130 -20.53 -6.27 32.91
C THR A 130 -19.93 -5.74 34.22
N LEU A 131 -20.72 -5.69 35.30
CA LEU A 131 -20.23 -5.23 36.60
C LEU A 131 -19.01 -6.04 37.10
N PRO A 132 -18.97 -7.40 37.03
CA PRO A 132 -17.77 -8.17 37.34
C PRO A 132 -16.58 -7.82 36.45
N GLU A 133 -16.78 -7.71 35.14
CA GLU A 133 -15.72 -7.37 34.18
C GLU A 133 -15.18 -5.95 34.37
N THR A 134 -15.98 -5.02 34.89
CA THR A 134 -15.46 -3.68 35.21
C THR A 134 -14.56 -3.70 36.46
N VAL A 135 -14.86 -4.59 37.42
CA VAL A 135 -14.05 -4.75 38.64
C VAL A 135 -12.79 -5.57 38.34
N GLN A 136 -12.88 -6.56 37.44
CA GLN A 136 -11.79 -7.43 37.02
C GLN A 136 -11.74 -7.53 35.48
N PRO A 137 -11.11 -6.57 34.78
CA PRO A 137 -11.08 -6.50 33.31
C PRO A 137 -10.51 -7.74 32.60
N LEU A 138 -9.68 -8.51 33.29
CA LEU A 138 -9.16 -9.79 32.81
C LEU A 138 -10.26 -10.83 32.51
N LEU A 139 -11.43 -10.74 33.14
CA LEU A 139 -12.58 -11.61 32.82
C LEU A 139 -13.09 -11.37 31.39
N ALA A 140 -13.16 -10.11 30.96
CA ALA A 140 -13.57 -9.76 29.60
C ALA A 140 -12.54 -10.21 28.56
N ILE A 141 -11.24 -10.01 28.87
CA ILE A 141 -10.14 -10.54 28.05
C ILE A 141 -10.25 -12.08 27.92
N LYS A 142 -10.51 -12.78 29.02
CA LYS A 142 -10.66 -14.25 29.01
C LYS A 142 -11.88 -14.69 28.20
N ARG A 143 -13.02 -14.00 28.31
CA ARG A 143 -14.21 -14.24 27.46
C ARG A 143 -13.89 -14.12 25.97
N VAL A 144 -13.14 -13.08 25.58
CA VAL A 144 -12.73 -12.85 24.18
C VAL A 144 -11.84 -13.99 23.67
N PHE A 145 -10.84 -14.44 24.44
CA PHE A 145 -9.95 -15.54 24.04
C PHE A 145 -10.56 -16.94 24.16
N ASN A 146 -11.58 -17.12 24.99
CA ASN A 146 -12.37 -18.35 25.02
C ASN A 146 -13.31 -18.49 23.81
N THR A 147 -13.67 -17.37 23.16
CA THR A 147 -14.56 -17.39 21.98
C THR A 147 -13.76 -17.59 20.69
N TYR A 148 -12.63 -16.91 20.54
CA TYR A 148 -11.66 -17.13 19.46
C TYR A 148 -10.24 -17.06 20.02
N GLY A 149 -9.39 -18.03 19.68
CA GLY A 149 -7.99 -18.06 20.08
C GLY A 149 -7.15 -16.93 19.48
N TYR A 150 -5.91 -16.75 19.94
CA TYR A 150 -5.03 -15.68 19.46
C TYR A 150 -4.79 -15.75 17.94
N ASP A 151 -4.50 -16.94 17.40
CA ASP A 151 -4.22 -17.12 15.97
C ASP A 151 -5.49 -16.90 15.13
N GLN A 152 -6.64 -17.39 15.58
CA GLN A 152 -7.94 -17.15 14.94
C GLN A 152 -8.28 -15.66 14.90
N TRP A 153 -7.93 -14.89 15.94
CA TRP A 153 -8.08 -13.43 15.93
C TRP A 153 -7.15 -12.73 14.94
N GLN A 154 -5.98 -13.30 14.60
CA GLN A 154 -5.15 -12.75 13.52
C GLN A 154 -5.84 -12.99 12.17
N GLU A 155 -6.29 -14.21 11.91
CA GLU A 155 -7.01 -14.59 10.67
C GLU A 155 -8.26 -13.71 10.47
N ILE A 156 -9.13 -13.57 11.49
CA ILE A 156 -10.32 -12.70 11.45
C ILE A 156 -9.96 -11.26 11.09
N LEU A 157 -8.87 -10.72 11.65
CA LEU A 157 -8.45 -9.35 11.36
C LEU A 157 -7.84 -9.20 9.96
N GLU A 158 -7.18 -10.24 9.42
CA GLU A 158 -6.71 -10.27 8.03
C GLU A 158 -7.88 -10.33 7.04
N ASP A 159 -8.88 -11.19 7.28
CA ASP A 159 -10.12 -11.25 6.48
C ASP A 159 -10.83 -9.88 6.43
N TRP A 160 -10.99 -9.22 7.59
CA TRP A 160 -11.60 -7.89 7.64
C TRP A 160 -10.81 -6.86 6.83
N VAL A 161 -9.48 -6.96 6.74
CA VAL A 161 -8.67 -6.09 5.88
C VAL A 161 -8.88 -6.42 4.40
N GLU A 162 -8.91 -7.69 4.03
CA GLU A 162 -9.17 -8.13 2.65
C GLU A 162 -10.54 -7.61 2.17
N TYR A 163 -11.61 -7.94 2.88
CA TYR A 163 -12.97 -7.54 2.49
C TYR A 163 -13.24 -6.04 2.67
N GLY A 164 -12.66 -5.38 3.67
CA GLY A 164 -12.82 -3.95 3.89
C GLY A 164 -12.12 -3.06 2.84
N LEU A 165 -11.16 -3.62 2.11
CA LEU A 165 -10.43 -2.98 1.01
C LEU A 165 -10.81 -3.52 -0.38
N SER A 166 -11.66 -4.55 -0.42
CA SER A 166 -12.22 -5.20 -1.61
C SER A 166 -13.33 -4.36 -2.27
N LYS A 167 -13.96 -4.90 -3.32
CA LYS A 167 -15.22 -4.40 -3.91
C LYS A 167 -16.46 -5.21 -3.51
N VAL A 168 -16.26 -6.36 -2.87
CA VAL A 168 -17.29 -7.30 -2.42
C VAL A 168 -17.20 -7.39 -0.91
N SER A 169 -18.32 -7.28 -0.23
CA SER A 169 -18.41 -7.41 1.23
C SER A 169 -18.28 -8.88 1.67
N ILE A 170 -17.88 -9.09 2.92
CA ILE A 170 -17.81 -10.43 3.51
C ILE A 170 -19.20 -11.09 3.51
N CYS A 171 -20.27 -10.34 3.78
CA CYS A 171 -21.64 -10.86 3.80
C CYS A 171 -22.14 -11.28 2.41
N GLU A 172 -21.72 -10.61 1.33
CA GLU A 172 -21.98 -11.06 -0.05
C GLU A 172 -21.19 -12.33 -0.41
N ALA A 173 -20.00 -12.51 0.17
CA ALA A 173 -19.13 -13.65 -0.09
C ALA A 173 -19.48 -14.90 0.74
N THR A 174 -19.89 -14.74 2.01
CA THR A 174 -20.15 -15.83 2.95
C THR A 174 -21.65 -16.12 3.14
N GLY A 175 -22.53 -15.14 2.92
CA GLY A 175 -23.97 -15.26 3.15
C GLY A 175 -24.41 -15.14 4.62
N GLU A 176 -23.49 -14.92 5.55
CA GLU A 176 -23.76 -14.75 6.99
C GLU A 176 -23.22 -13.39 7.50
N CYS A 177 -23.52 -13.04 8.76
CA CYS A 177 -23.10 -11.77 9.38
C CYS A 177 -22.55 -11.98 10.81
N VAL A 178 -21.65 -12.95 10.95
CA VAL A 178 -21.02 -13.36 12.22
C VAL A 178 -20.08 -12.28 12.76
N GLU A 179 -19.64 -11.36 11.90
CA GLU A 179 -18.72 -10.25 12.19
C GLU A 179 -19.30 -9.26 13.22
N ILE A 180 -20.62 -9.24 13.39
CA ILE A 180 -21.29 -8.51 14.47
C ILE A 180 -20.83 -9.01 15.85
N ILE A 181 -20.65 -10.32 16.04
CA ILE A 181 -20.18 -10.91 17.31
C ILE A 181 -18.72 -10.51 17.54
N GLN A 182 -17.89 -10.59 16.48
CA GLN A 182 -16.49 -10.20 16.51
C GLN A 182 -16.32 -8.71 16.88
N TYR A 183 -17.16 -7.83 16.32
CA TYR A 183 -17.21 -6.40 16.67
C TYR A 183 -17.49 -6.16 18.17
N GLU A 184 -18.55 -6.77 18.73
CA GLU A 184 -18.90 -6.56 20.15
C GLU A 184 -17.82 -7.13 21.10
N LEU A 185 -17.14 -8.21 20.71
CA LEU A 185 -16.00 -8.75 21.45
C LEU A 185 -14.80 -7.77 21.44
N LEU A 186 -14.42 -7.23 20.28
CA LEU A 186 -13.36 -6.22 20.16
C LEU A 186 -13.69 -4.93 20.93
N GLU A 187 -14.94 -4.46 20.87
CA GLU A 187 -15.45 -3.33 21.67
C GLU A 187 -15.28 -3.56 23.18
N SER A 188 -15.57 -4.78 23.66
CA SER A 188 -15.39 -5.15 25.06
C SER A 188 -13.91 -5.28 25.45
N LEU A 189 -13.08 -5.77 24.53
CA LEU A 189 -11.63 -5.86 24.70
C LEU A 189 -11.02 -4.45 24.89
N LEU A 190 -11.35 -3.51 24.00
CA LEU A 190 -10.89 -2.12 24.05
C LEU A 190 -11.25 -1.43 25.38
N GLU A 191 -12.46 -1.65 25.91
CA GLU A 191 -12.87 -1.09 27.20
C GLU A 191 -12.11 -1.74 28.37
N ALA A 192 -11.85 -3.05 28.31
CA ALA A 192 -11.07 -3.77 29.32
C ALA A 192 -9.61 -3.26 29.38
N VAL A 193 -8.94 -3.08 28.23
CA VAL A 193 -7.56 -2.57 28.23
C VAL A 193 -7.48 -1.13 28.72
N TYR A 194 -8.50 -0.30 28.45
CA TYR A 194 -8.58 1.07 28.96
C TYR A 194 -8.69 1.13 30.49
N LEU A 195 -9.39 0.18 31.11
CA LEU A 195 -9.43 0.09 32.58
C LEU A 195 -8.08 -0.37 33.14
N ILE A 196 -7.43 -1.36 32.51
CA ILE A 196 -6.10 -1.85 32.91
C ILE A 196 -5.07 -0.72 32.81
N SER A 197 -5.01 -0.01 31.68
CA SER A 197 -4.04 1.08 31.45
C SER A 197 -4.25 2.30 32.35
N ARG A 198 -5.43 2.48 32.95
CA ARG A 198 -5.68 3.47 34.00
C ARG A 198 -5.28 3.00 35.40
N SER A 199 -5.20 1.69 35.63
CA SER A 199 -4.89 1.11 36.94
C SER A 199 -3.40 0.85 37.16
N ASP A 200 -2.65 0.54 36.10
CA ASP A 200 -1.23 0.22 36.17
C ASP A 200 -0.36 1.46 35.90
N GLN A 201 0.34 1.94 36.93
CA GLN A 201 1.22 3.11 36.84
C GLN A 201 2.53 2.86 36.04
N GLY A 202 2.80 1.60 35.65
CA GLY A 202 3.94 1.25 34.79
C GLY A 202 3.75 1.59 33.31
N ILE A 203 2.56 2.00 32.87
CA ILE A 203 2.25 2.28 31.46
C ILE A 203 2.44 3.79 31.17
N PRO A 204 3.45 4.19 30.38
CA PRO A 204 3.75 5.60 30.13
C PRO A 204 2.71 6.27 29.22
N PHE A 205 2.26 7.48 29.61
CA PHE A 205 1.24 8.25 28.89
C PHE A 205 1.85 9.13 27.77
N GLN A 206 1.46 8.94 26.49
CA GLN A 206 1.99 9.75 25.36
C GLN A 206 1.02 10.11 24.22
N LYS A 207 0.78 11.42 24.05
CA LYS A 207 0.82 12.27 22.82
C LYS A 207 0.13 11.91 21.46
N ARG A 208 -0.15 10.64 21.10
CA ARG A 208 -0.31 10.14 19.70
C ARG A 208 -1.78 10.08 19.17
N ARG A 209 -2.34 11.10 18.48
CA ARG A 209 -3.68 10.97 17.81
C ARG A 209 -3.68 9.85 16.76
N LEU A 210 -4.80 9.12 16.63
CA LEU A 210 -5.18 8.48 15.35
C LEU A 210 -5.49 9.61 14.37
N GLY A 211 -4.45 10.11 13.71
CA GLY A 211 -4.60 11.16 12.73
C GLY A 211 -5.31 10.60 11.50
N LYS A 212 -6.29 11.35 10.96
CA LYS A 212 -6.50 11.33 9.51
C LYS A 212 -5.20 11.80 8.89
N LEU A 213 -4.39 10.82 8.51
CA LEU A 213 -3.06 10.98 7.96
C LEU A 213 -3.26 11.51 6.53
N ALA A 214 -3.38 12.82 6.42
CA ALA A 214 -3.52 13.52 5.15
C ALA A 214 -2.15 14.00 4.65
N GLY A 215 -1.78 13.63 3.42
CA GLY A 215 -0.56 14.12 2.76
C GLY A 215 0.50 13.05 2.50
N SER A 216 1.70 13.47 2.09
CA SER A 216 2.76 12.57 1.61
C SER A 216 3.27 11.58 2.67
N LYS A 217 3.40 12.05 3.91
CA LYS A 217 3.94 11.28 5.05
C LYS A 217 3.01 10.15 5.50
N ALA A 218 1.70 10.34 5.34
CA ALA A 218 0.66 9.36 5.61
C ALA A 218 0.91 8.05 4.89
N ILE A 219 0.94 8.12 3.57
CA ILE A 219 1.14 7.00 2.65
C ILE A 219 2.42 6.25 3.01
N ILE A 220 3.48 6.95 3.40
CA ILE A 220 4.75 6.34 3.83
C ILE A 220 4.57 5.60 5.16
N GLU A 221 3.98 6.23 6.19
CA GLU A 221 3.70 5.58 7.49
C GLU A 221 2.78 4.35 7.36
N LEU A 222 1.90 4.35 6.36
CA LEU A 222 0.97 3.24 6.07
C LEU A 222 1.61 2.11 5.25
N LEU A 223 2.49 2.43 4.31
CA LEU A 223 3.28 1.43 3.60
C LEU A 223 4.26 0.76 4.56
N ILE A 224 4.86 1.54 5.49
CA ILE A 224 5.58 0.98 6.64
C ILE A 224 4.66 0.07 7.47
N ALA A 225 3.39 0.45 7.64
CA ALA A 225 2.45 -0.29 8.47
C ALA A 225 1.99 -1.62 7.87
N ALA A 226 1.65 -1.63 6.59
CA ALA A 226 1.08 -2.80 5.92
C ALA A 226 2.15 -3.77 5.38
N LEU A 227 3.35 -3.28 5.07
CA LEU A 227 4.36 -4.05 4.35
C LEU A 227 5.61 -4.38 5.17
N ASP A 228 5.85 -3.70 6.31
CA ASP A 228 7.08 -3.82 7.11
C ASP A 228 8.39 -3.80 6.24
N PRO A 229 8.58 -2.78 5.38
CA PRO A 229 9.70 -2.74 4.45
C PRO A 229 11.02 -2.50 5.18
N LEU A 230 12.12 -2.71 4.45
CA LEU A 230 13.46 -2.39 4.91
C LEU A 230 13.82 -0.91 4.62
N LEU A 231 13.47 -0.43 3.43
CA LEU A 231 13.70 0.93 2.95
C LEU A 231 12.50 1.43 2.13
N ILE A 232 12.24 2.73 2.14
CA ILE A 232 11.37 3.40 1.14
C ILE A 232 12.10 4.63 0.61
N PHE A 233 12.13 4.76 -0.72
CA PHE A 233 12.61 5.95 -1.42
C PHE A 233 11.45 6.67 -2.11
N GLU A 234 11.37 7.99 -1.98
CA GLU A 234 10.49 8.86 -2.75
C GLU A 234 11.28 9.49 -3.90
N VAL A 235 11.08 8.96 -5.11
CA VAL A 235 11.83 9.37 -6.31
C VAL A 235 11.27 10.69 -6.82
N LYS A 236 12.09 11.74 -6.75
CA LYS A 236 11.73 13.05 -7.30
C LYS A 236 11.90 13.03 -8.81
N HIS A 237 10.81 13.27 -9.54
CA HIS A 237 10.88 13.56 -10.97
C HIS A 237 10.85 15.08 -11.19
N PRO A 238 11.66 15.63 -12.12
CA PRO A 238 11.56 17.03 -12.48
C PRO A 238 10.18 17.29 -13.10
N ALA A 239 9.39 18.14 -12.45
CA ALA A 239 8.06 18.50 -12.90
C ALA A 239 8.16 19.37 -14.18
N PRO A 240 7.30 19.18 -15.19
CA PRO A 240 7.16 20.14 -16.26
C PRO A 240 6.68 21.48 -15.68
N GLU A 241 7.21 22.60 -16.21
CA GLU A 241 7.00 23.95 -15.65
C GLU A 241 5.54 24.45 -15.71
N SER A 242 4.63 23.70 -16.34
CA SER A 242 3.23 24.04 -16.50
C SER A 242 2.28 22.99 -15.92
N THR A 243 1.70 23.31 -14.76
CA THR A 243 0.24 23.33 -14.46
C THR A 243 -0.01 23.33 -12.94
N GLU A 244 -1.18 23.81 -12.52
CA GLU A 244 -1.67 23.82 -11.11
C GLU A 244 -2.00 22.42 -10.55
N GLN A 245 -1.39 21.38 -11.12
CA GLN A 245 -1.70 19.99 -10.85
C GLN A 245 -0.78 19.43 -9.76
N LYS A 246 -1.35 18.71 -8.78
CA LYS A 246 -0.58 17.94 -7.78
C LYS A 246 0.55 17.13 -8.45
N PRO A 247 1.78 17.14 -7.91
CA PRO A 247 2.92 16.43 -8.49
C PRO A 247 2.75 14.91 -8.44
N TYR A 248 3.30 14.22 -9.43
CA TYR A 248 3.41 12.76 -9.47
C TYR A 248 4.45 12.27 -8.44
N ARG A 249 4.18 11.15 -7.78
CA ARG A 249 5.02 10.56 -6.72
C ARG A 249 5.31 9.09 -7.04
N ASP A 250 6.58 8.74 -7.16
CA ASP A 250 7.03 7.34 -7.30
C ASP A 250 7.72 6.90 -6.00
N LEU A 251 7.17 5.87 -5.36
CA LEU A 251 7.71 5.26 -4.14
C LEU A 251 8.33 3.90 -4.47
N LEU A 252 9.62 3.77 -4.21
CA LEU A 252 10.37 2.53 -4.35
C LEU A 252 10.53 1.90 -2.97
N ILE A 253 9.87 0.76 -2.78
CA ILE A 253 9.76 0.02 -1.53
C ILE A 253 10.68 -1.20 -1.62
N VAL A 254 11.60 -1.33 -0.67
CA VAL A 254 12.59 -2.43 -0.62
C VAL A 254 12.31 -3.31 0.58
N PHE A 255 12.27 -4.62 0.37
CA PHE A 255 12.12 -5.63 1.43
C PHE A 255 13.44 -6.33 1.71
N ALA A 256 13.57 -6.89 2.91
CA ALA A 256 14.67 -7.79 3.24
C ALA A 256 14.55 -9.12 2.45
N ASP A 257 15.69 -9.75 2.16
CA ASP A 257 15.74 -10.94 1.29
C ASP A 257 15.14 -12.21 1.93
N ASP A 258 15.17 -12.25 3.26
CA ASP A 258 14.64 -13.29 4.16
C ASP A 258 13.13 -13.16 4.42
N ASN A 259 12.47 -12.13 3.87
CA ASN A 259 11.02 -11.98 3.98
C ASN A 259 10.33 -13.20 3.35
N GLN A 260 9.58 -13.95 4.18
CA GLN A 260 8.97 -15.23 3.80
C GLN A 260 7.90 -15.07 2.71
N LYS A 261 7.26 -13.90 2.64
CA LYS A 261 6.22 -13.58 1.66
C LYS A 261 6.84 -13.17 0.31
N PRO A 262 6.58 -13.90 -0.80
CA PRO A 262 6.96 -13.50 -2.15
C PRO A 262 6.53 -12.07 -2.51
N VAL A 263 7.31 -11.39 -3.35
CA VAL A 263 7.01 -10.01 -3.84
C VAL A 263 5.60 -9.89 -4.44
N LYS A 264 5.06 -10.99 -4.99
CA LYS A 264 3.69 -11.05 -5.52
C LYS A 264 2.59 -10.88 -4.48
N GLU A 265 2.82 -11.19 -3.21
CA GLU A 265 1.83 -11.05 -2.13
C GLU A 265 1.73 -9.61 -1.62
N HIS A 266 2.78 -8.81 -1.79
CA HIS A 266 2.76 -7.37 -1.50
C HIS A 266 2.13 -6.54 -2.63
N GLN A 267 2.02 -7.12 -3.83
CA GLN A 267 1.54 -6.46 -5.04
C GLN A 267 0.08 -5.97 -4.94
N PRO A 268 -0.91 -6.72 -4.38
CA PRO A 268 -2.30 -6.25 -4.27
C PRO A 268 -2.44 -5.03 -3.35
N ILE A 269 -1.74 -5.01 -2.21
CA ILE A 269 -1.71 -3.87 -1.28
C ILE A 269 -1.15 -2.63 -1.99
N VAL A 270 -0.07 -2.81 -2.77
CA VAL A 270 0.54 -1.74 -3.58
C VAL A 270 -0.40 -1.25 -4.70
N GLU A 271 -1.14 -2.15 -5.33
CA GLU A 271 -2.13 -1.80 -6.36
C GLU A 271 -3.33 -1.04 -5.77
N LEU A 272 -3.75 -1.36 -4.55
CA LEU A 272 -4.75 -0.59 -3.79
C LEU A 272 -4.28 0.85 -3.53
N PHE A 273 -3.04 1.06 -3.07
CA PHE A 273 -2.48 2.41 -2.87
C PHE A 273 -2.42 3.20 -4.20
N ASN A 274 -2.04 2.55 -5.30
CA ASN A 274 -2.04 3.16 -6.64
C ASN A 274 -3.46 3.48 -7.16
N ALA A 275 -4.48 2.74 -6.71
CA ALA A 275 -5.87 2.97 -7.09
C ALA A 275 -6.53 4.11 -6.30
N GLY A 276 -6.11 4.33 -5.05
CA GLY A 276 -6.62 5.40 -4.19
C GLY A 276 -6.13 6.81 -4.55
N ASP A 277 -4.89 6.94 -5.07
CA ASP A 277 -4.35 8.19 -5.61
C ASP A 277 -3.73 7.93 -6.98
N GLY A 278 -4.42 8.35 -8.05
CA GLY A 278 -3.96 8.18 -9.43
C GLY A 278 -2.68 8.94 -9.79
N LYS A 279 -2.07 9.66 -8.84
CA LYS A 279 -0.75 10.31 -8.97
C LYS A 279 0.33 9.67 -8.10
N LEU A 280 -0.01 8.63 -7.35
CA LEU A 280 0.93 7.78 -6.63
C LEU A 280 1.27 6.56 -7.47
N CYS A 281 2.55 6.21 -7.52
CA CYS A 281 3.02 4.94 -8.05
C CYS A 281 3.94 4.27 -7.03
N CYS A 282 3.68 3.01 -6.71
CA CYS A 282 4.50 2.23 -5.79
C CYS A 282 5.14 1.04 -6.54
N SER A 283 6.43 0.80 -6.28
CA SER A 283 7.19 -0.34 -6.81
C SER A 283 7.84 -1.14 -5.67
N VAL A 284 7.92 -2.46 -5.84
CA VAL A 284 8.37 -3.40 -4.80
C VAL A 284 9.53 -4.25 -5.30
N HIS A 285 10.62 -4.31 -4.52
CA HIS A 285 11.85 -5.00 -4.88
C HIS A 285 12.48 -5.68 -3.65
N LYS A 286 13.27 -6.73 -3.83
CA LYS A 286 14.12 -7.26 -2.75
C LYS A 286 15.42 -6.45 -2.63
N LEU A 287 16.05 -6.48 -1.46
CA LEU A 287 17.36 -5.84 -1.25
C LEU A 287 18.43 -6.39 -2.21
N SER A 288 18.45 -7.70 -2.44
CA SER A 288 19.31 -8.35 -3.43
C SER A 288 19.07 -7.85 -4.86
N ASP A 289 17.82 -7.63 -5.27
CA ASP A 289 17.48 -7.05 -6.58
C ASP A 289 18.05 -5.63 -6.70
N ILE A 290 17.91 -4.80 -5.65
CA ILE A 290 18.46 -3.43 -5.61
C ILE A 290 19.99 -3.46 -5.66
N HIS A 291 20.63 -4.34 -4.89
CA HIS A 291 22.09 -4.52 -4.93
C HIS A 291 22.57 -4.96 -6.31
N GLN A 292 21.88 -5.90 -6.96
CA GLN A 292 22.18 -6.33 -8.32
C GLN A 292 21.94 -5.20 -9.33
N ALA A 293 20.85 -4.44 -9.21
CA ALA A 293 20.52 -3.34 -10.09
C ALA A 293 21.56 -2.21 -10.01
N LEU A 294 21.97 -1.83 -8.78
CA LEU A 294 23.04 -0.85 -8.55
C LEU A 294 24.40 -1.38 -9.06
N THR A 295 24.75 -2.63 -8.79
CA THR A 295 26.02 -3.23 -9.24
C THR A 295 26.08 -3.39 -10.77
N SER A 296 24.94 -3.70 -11.39
CA SER A 296 24.78 -3.78 -12.85
C SER A 296 24.65 -2.41 -13.51
N GLY A 297 24.52 -1.35 -12.70
CA GLY A 297 24.32 0.01 -13.16
C GLY A 297 22.96 0.23 -13.83
N GLN A 298 21.85 0.09 -13.12
CA GLN A 298 20.56 0.49 -13.68
C GLN A 298 20.29 1.95 -13.32
N VAL A 299 20.30 2.83 -14.33
CA VAL A 299 20.22 4.31 -14.19
C VAL A 299 19.06 4.74 -13.28
N TYR A 300 17.87 4.17 -13.45
CA TYR A 300 16.71 4.43 -12.59
C TYR A 300 17.02 4.17 -11.11
N PHE A 301 17.60 3.02 -10.77
CA PHE A 301 17.93 2.68 -9.38
C PHE A 301 19.07 3.55 -8.83
N SER A 302 20.05 3.94 -9.67
CA SER A 302 21.11 4.88 -9.28
C SER A 302 20.57 6.28 -8.94
N LEU A 303 19.54 6.75 -9.66
CA LEU A 303 18.85 8.02 -9.38
C LEU A 303 17.84 7.91 -8.22
N ALA A 304 17.20 6.75 -8.07
CA ALA A 304 16.18 6.50 -7.04
C ALA A 304 16.79 6.29 -5.65
N CYS A 305 17.79 5.40 -5.54
CA CYS A 305 18.33 4.92 -4.27
C CYS A 305 19.38 5.85 -3.65
N THR A 306 19.09 7.15 -3.60
CA THR A 306 19.97 8.19 -3.02
C THR A 306 19.56 8.54 -1.59
N SER A 307 20.48 9.13 -0.82
CA SER A 307 20.18 9.62 0.54
C SER A 307 19.16 10.76 0.58
N GLU A 308 18.98 11.49 -0.52
CA GLU A 308 18.00 12.59 -0.61
C GLU A 308 16.57 12.14 -0.92
N ASN A 309 16.42 10.93 -1.46
CA ASN A 309 15.15 10.29 -1.74
C ASN A 309 14.74 9.31 -0.63
N LEU A 310 15.66 8.90 0.26
CA LEU A 310 15.38 7.97 1.34
C LEU A 310 14.42 8.60 2.37
N VAL A 311 13.17 8.11 2.41
CA VAL A 311 12.12 8.60 3.32
C VAL A 311 11.84 7.66 4.49
N TYR A 312 12.29 6.41 4.43
CA TYR A 312 12.23 5.46 5.53
C TYR A 312 13.37 4.44 5.48
N GLN A 313 13.92 4.10 6.64
CA GLN A 313 14.98 3.10 6.81
C GLN A 313 14.78 2.34 8.13
N ARG A 314 14.70 1.00 8.06
CA ARG A 314 14.61 0.11 9.23
C ARG A 314 15.97 -0.48 9.64
N SER A 315 16.83 -0.80 8.67
CA SER A 315 18.18 -1.33 8.91
C SER A 315 19.27 -0.37 8.44
N VAL A 316 20.37 -0.31 9.19
CA VAL A 316 21.54 0.55 8.91
C VAL A 316 22.44 0.00 7.80
N THR A 317 22.10 -1.14 7.18
CA THR A 317 22.90 -1.74 6.09
C THR A 317 23.12 -0.72 4.96
N PRO A 318 24.38 -0.33 4.65
CA PRO A 318 24.64 0.66 3.61
C PRO A 318 24.41 0.03 2.23
N LEU A 319 23.62 0.71 1.38
CA LEU A 319 23.52 0.33 -0.03
C LEU A 319 24.89 0.49 -0.72
N PRO A 320 25.21 -0.38 -1.71
CA PRO A 320 26.47 -0.31 -2.43
C PRO A 320 26.56 1.01 -3.22
N LYS A 321 27.59 1.81 -2.92
CA LYS A 321 27.95 2.96 -3.75
C LYS A 321 28.72 2.46 -4.97
N MET A 322 28.23 2.78 -6.17
CA MET A 322 28.97 2.50 -7.40
C MET A 322 30.30 3.27 -7.42
N LEU A 323 31.33 2.63 -8.00
CA LEU A 323 32.59 3.30 -8.29
C LEU A 323 32.40 4.27 -9.48
N PRO A 324 33.01 5.47 -9.49
CA PRO A 324 32.86 6.45 -10.57
C PRO A 324 33.23 5.92 -11.96
N GLU A 325 34.19 5.00 -12.05
CA GLU A 325 34.59 4.37 -13.31
C GLU A 325 33.51 3.44 -13.88
N THR A 326 32.89 2.63 -13.02
CA THR A 326 31.74 1.77 -13.37
C THR A 326 30.55 2.62 -13.81
N LEU A 327 30.32 3.76 -13.15
CA LEU A 327 29.27 4.72 -13.49
C LEU A 327 29.47 5.33 -14.88
N ARG A 328 30.70 5.71 -15.25
CA ARG A 328 31.03 6.20 -16.60
C ARG A 328 30.83 5.14 -17.69
N GLN A 329 31.35 3.93 -17.48
CA GLN A 329 31.17 2.82 -18.42
C GLN A 329 29.69 2.49 -18.65
N LEU A 330 28.90 2.59 -17.57
CA LEU A 330 27.46 2.42 -17.66
C LEU A 330 26.79 3.55 -18.46
N ILE A 331 27.08 4.81 -18.13
CA ILE A 331 26.48 5.95 -18.83
C ILE A 331 26.70 5.81 -20.35
N GLU A 332 27.90 5.41 -20.78
CA GLU A 332 28.18 5.12 -22.19
C GLU A 332 27.37 3.93 -22.73
N LYS A 333 27.19 2.85 -21.96
CA LYS A 333 26.33 1.72 -22.35
C LYS A 333 24.86 2.14 -22.52
N SER A 334 24.31 2.93 -21.59
CA SER A 334 22.96 3.49 -21.69
C SER A 334 22.82 4.45 -22.87
N ARG A 335 23.78 5.35 -23.07
CA ARG A 335 23.85 6.26 -24.24
C ARG A 335 23.88 5.49 -25.56
N HIS A 336 24.67 4.42 -25.63
CA HIS A 336 24.73 3.55 -26.81
C HIS A 336 23.39 2.84 -27.05
N ALA A 337 22.81 2.21 -26.02
CA ALA A 337 21.54 1.51 -26.14
C ALA A 337 20.40 2.45 -26.58
N PHE A 338 20.33 3.65 -25.99
CA PHE A 338 19.39 4.68 -26.38
C PHE A 338 19.59 5.12 -27.84
N ARG A 339 20.83 5.45 -28.23
CA ARG A 339 21.17 5.90 -29.60
C ARG A 339 20.79 4.86 -30.67
N VAL A 340 21.05 3.58 -30.42
CA VAL A 340 20.66 2.48 -31.34
C VAL A 340 19.15 2.38 -31.45
N GLY A 341 18.44 2.43 -30.31
CA GLY A 341 16.99 2.33 -30.24
C GLY A 341 16.27 3.51 -30.89
N ILE A 342 16.63 4.75 -30.55
CA ILE A 342 16.02 5.96 -31.08
C ILE A 342 16.32 6.15 -32.57
N SER A 343 17.51 5.75 -33.05
CA SER A 343 17.81 5.71 -34.49
C SER A 343 16.90 4.74 -35.24
N LYS A 344 16.55 3.58 -34.65
CA LYS A 344 15.56 2.65 -35.22
C LYS A 344 14.15 3.26 -35.21
N ALA A 345 13.77 3.94 -34.14
CA ALA A 345 12.47 4.62 -34.03
C ALA A 345 12.31 5.74 -35.07
N ARG A 346 13.35 6.56 -35.30
CA ARG A 346 13.40 7.57 -36.36
C ARG A 346 13.24 6.98 -37.76
N LYS A 347 13.88 5.85 -38.06
CA LYS A 347 13.69 5.14 -39.35
C LYS A 347 12.27 4.64 -39.58
N PHE A 348 11.57 4.20 -38.53
CA PHE A 348 10.15 3.89 -38.65
C PHE A 348 9.32 5.15 -38.94
N PHE A 349 9.62 6.27 -38.28
CA PHE A 349 8.95 7.54 -38.54
C PHE A 349 9.20 8.08 -39.96
N GLU A 350 10.44 8.03 -40.46
CA GLU A 350 10.79 8.33 -41.85
C GLU A 350 10.01 7.45 -42.84
N GLY A 351 9.88 6.16 -42.54
CA GLY A 351 9.04 5.22 -43.30
C GLY A 351 7.56 5.60 -43.30
N ALA A 352 7.02 6.04 -42.16
CA ALA A 352 5.65 6.54 -42.08
C ALA A 352 5.41 7.76 -42.97
N GLN A 353 6.35 8.71 -42.97
CA GLN A 353 6.28 9.90 -43.83
C GLN A 353 6.31 9.53 -45.32
N TYR A 354 7.13 8.55 -45.71
CA TYR A 354 7.11 8.02 -47.09
C TYR A 354 5.76 7.41 -47.47
N TYR A 355 5.21 6.52 -46.62
CA TYR A 355 3.90 5.91 -46.91
C TYR A 355 2.76 6.94 -46.95
N GLN A 356 2.82 7.99 -46.13
CA GLN A 356 1.87 9.10 -46.20
C GLN A 356 1.95 9.84 -47.55
N GLN A 357 3.15 10.07 -48.10
CA GLN A 357 3.34 10.72 -49.41
C GLN A 357 2.80 9.90 -50.59
N VAL A 358 2.82 8.56 -50.50
CA VAL A 358 2.24 7.67 -51.53
C VAL A 358 0.79 7.27 -51.25
N ASN A 359 0.11 7.93 -50.30
CA ASN A 359 -1.27 7.70 -49.86
C ASN A 359 -1.55 6.32 -49.23
N GLU A 360 -0.51 5.60 -48.79
CA GLU A 360 -0.61 4.31 -48.09
C GLU A 360 -0.87 4.50 -46.59
N GLN A 361 -2.03 5.06 -46.25
CA GLN A 361 -2.35 5.52 -44.88
C GLN A 361 -2.29 4.39 -43.83
N ALA A 362 -2.70 3.16 -44.18
CA ALA A 362 -2.62 2.00 -43.29
C ALA A 362 -1.16 1.64 -42.95
N LEU A 363 -0.27 1.60 -43.94
CA LEU A 363 1.16 1.34 -43.75
C LEU A 363 1.85 2.50 -43.02
N SER A 364 1.43 3.75 -43.29
CA SER A 364 1.89 4.91 -42.53
C SER A 364 1.58 4.78 -41.05
N MET A 365 0.32 4.47 -40.68
CA MET A 365 -0.06 4.30 -39.28
C MET A 365 0.64 3.11 -38.60
N PHE A 366 0.83 2.00 -39.31
CA PHE A 366 1.65 0.87 -38.80
C PHE A 366 3.08 1.30 -38.46
N MET A 367 3.71 2.10 -39.33
CA MET A 367 5.05 2.62 -39.08
C MET A 367 5.09 3.64 -37.94
N LEU A 368 4.04 4.46 -37.76
CA LEU A 368 3.89 5.34 -36.58
C LEU A 368 3.76 4.55 -35.28
N GLN A 369 3.00 3.45 -35.26
CA GLN A 369 2.93 2.54 -34.10
C GLN A 369 4.31 1.95 -33.79
N GLN A 370 5.04 1.47 -34.79
CA GLN A 370 6.38 0.90 -34.59
C GLN A 370 7.39 1.95 -34.11
N ALA A 371 7.30 3.19 -34.58
CA ALA A 371 8.11 4.31 -34.07
C ALA A 371 7.82 4.61 -32.60
N ALA A 372 6.53 4.72 -32.22
CA ALA A 372 6.13 4.96 -30.84
C ALA A 372 6.53 3.81 -29.90
N GLU A 373 6.24 2.56 -30.28
CA GLU A 373 6.61 1.35 -29.52
C GLU A 373 8.13 1.28 -29.31
N THR A 374 8.90 1.48 -30.39
CA THR A 374 10.37 1.46 -30.32
C THR A 374 10.90 2.59 -29.43
N THR A 375 10.28 3.77 -29.44
CA THR A 375 10.71 4.91 -28.59
C THR A 375 10.54 4.57 -27.10
N PHE A 376 9.35 4.13 -26.69
CA PHE A 376 9.10 3.73 -25.30
C PHE A 376 9.97 2.54 -24.84
N ARG A 377 10.23 1.58 -25.74
CA ARG A 377 11.14 0.45 -25.45
C ARG A 377 12.59 0.90 -25.32
N SER A 378 13.04 1.84 -26.16
CA SER A 378 14.41 2.37 -26.12
C SER A 378 14.69 3.16 -24.86
N ALA A 379 13.75 4.02 -24.44
CA ALA A 379 13.83 4.73 -23.15
C ALA A 379 13.87 3.74 -21.97
N ALA A 380 13.01 2.72 -21.97
CA ALA A 380 13.00 1.65 -20.98
C ALA A 380 14.34 0.89 -20.89
N VAL A 381 14.87 0.41 -22.01
CA VAL A 381 16.17 -0.32 -22.03
C VAL A 381 17.32 0.58 -21.57
N ALA A 382 17.34 1.85 -21.95
CA ALA A 382 18.44 2.76 -21.60
C ALA A 382 18.42 3.24 -20.14
N LEU A 383 17.24 3.49 -19.58
CA LEU A 383 17.08 4.01 -18.21
C LEU A 383 16.91 2.89 -17.15
N TYR A 384 16.33 1.75 -17.51
CA TYR A 384 16.03 0.64 -16.59
C TYR A 384 16.83 -0.64 -16.90
N GLY A 385 17.54 -0.70 -18.04
CA GLY A 385 18.32 -1.88 -18.44
C GLY A 385 17.49 -3.05 -18.98
N SER A 386 16.16 -2.95 -18.99
CA SER A 386 15.26 -3.96 -19.56
C SER A 386 13.93 -3.35 -20.06
N GLU A 387 13.21 -4.10 -20.88
CA GLU A 387 11.93 -3.69 -21.50
C GLU A 387 10.79 -4.66 -21.14
N ARG A 388 9.56 -4.16 -21.17
CA ARG A 388 8.38 -5.04 -21.22
C ARG A 388 8.16 -5.53 -22.64
N ARG A 389 8.17 -6.86 -22.83
CA ARG A 389 7.85 -7.51 -24.11
C ARG A 389 6.34 -7.46 -24.38
N THR A 390 5.86 -6.33 -24.87
CA THR A 390 4.44 -6.09 -25.21
C THR A 390 4.33 -5.05 -26.32
N HIS A 391 3.30 -5.17 -27.15
CA HIS A 391 2.97 -4.20 -28.20
C HIS A 391 1.97 -3.12 -27.75
N SER A 392 1.38 -3.27 -26.54
CA SER A 392 0.48 -2.26 -26.00
C SER A 392 1.27 -1.01 -25.61
N ILE A 393 0.99 0.08 -26.32
CA ILE A 393 1.50 1.42 -26.04
C ILE A 393 1.06 1.84 -24.62
N ARG A 394 -0.16 1.51 -24.17
CA ARG A 394 -0.62 1.79 -22.80
C ARG A 394 0.25 1.10 -21.74
N SER A 395 0.60 -0.17 -21.95
CA SER A 395 1.46 -0.92 -21.04
C SER A 395 2.89 -0.37 -21.02
N LEU A 396 3.42 0.05 -22.17
CA LEU A 396 4.73 0.69 -22.31
C LEU A 396 4.78 2.10 -21.68
N LYS A 397 3.73 2.91 -21.86
CA LYS A 397 3.54 4.22 -21.21
C LYS A 397 3.50 4.09 -19.69
N ARG A 398 2.71 3.15 -19.16
CA ARG A 398 2.62 2.89 -17.71
C ARG A 398 3.97 2.47 -17.12
N PHE A 399 4.78 1.72 -17.87
CA PHE A 399 6.14 1.37 -17.45
C PHE A 399 7.09 2.57 -17.50
N ASN A 400 7.07 3.34 -18.59
CA ASN A 400 7.90 4.53 -18.74
C ASN A 400 7.51 5.68 -17.80
N HIS A 401 6.30 5.68 -17.23
CA HIS A 401 5.85 6.73 -16.30
C HIS A 401 6.81 6.93 -15.11
N ARG A 402 7.39 5.84 -14.60
CA ARG A 402 8.39 5.86 -13.51
C ARG A 402 9.78 6.32 -13.95
N LEU A 403 10.10 6.18 -15.23
CA LEU A 403 11.44 6.47 -15.78
C LEU A 403 11.51 7.91 -16.30
N ALA A 404 10.49 8.27 -17.08
CA ALA A 404 10.38 9.46 -17.89
C ALA A 404 8.89 9.86 -17.98
N PRO A 405 8.30 10.36 -16.86
CA PRO A 405 6.86 10.67 -16.80
C PRO A 405 6.41 11.62 -17.90
N GLN A 406 7.27 12.53 -18.33
CA GLN A 406 7.03 13.52 -19.38
C GLN A 406 6.63 12.88 -20.73
N LEU A 407 7.09 11.65 -21.02
CA LEU A 407 6.73 10.96 -22.27
C LEU A 407 5.25 10.57 -22.34
N ASN A 408 4.56 10.50 -21.19
CA ASN A 408 3.13 10.22 -21.15
C ASN A 408 2.28 11.45 -21.49
N ASP A 409 2.84 12.65 -21.36
CA ASP A 409 2.17 13.93 -21.70
C ASP A 409 1.97 14.12 -23.21
N ILE A 410 2.60 13.28 -24.05
CA ILE A 410 2.40 13.25 -25.50
C ILE A 410 1.06 12.62 -25.90
N PHE A 411 0.56 11.69 -25.09
CA PHE A 411 -0.75 11.04 -25.25
C PHE A 411 -1.48 11.11 -23.90
N PRO A 412 -1.89 12.30 -23.44
CA PRO A 412 -2.47 12.47 -22.11
C PRO A 412 -3.79 11.71 -22.00
N GLY A 413 -3.94 10.90 -20.95
CA GLY A 413 -5.20 10.17 -20.71
C GLY A 413 -6.30 11.09 -20.16
N GLY A 414 -7.56 10.71 -20.39
CA GLY A 414 -8.72 11.28 -19.68
C GLY A 414 -9.68 12.14 -20.51
N SER A 415 -9.38 12.42 -21.79
CA SER A 415 -10.40 12.90 -22.74
C SER A 415 -10.78 11.78 -23.74
N PRO A 416 -12.01 11.77 -24.26
CA PRO A 416 -12.42 10.80 -25.29
C PRO A 416 -11.55 10.87 -26.55
N ASP A 417 -11.14 12.07 -26.95
CA ASP A 417 -10.35 12.29 -28.17
C ASP A 417 -8.94 11.71 -28.06
N GLU A 418 -8.28 11.88 -26.91
CA GLU A 418 -6.94 11.33 -26.67
C GLU A 418 -6.96 9.80 -26.47
N GLU A 419 -8.04 9.28 -25.86
CA GLU A 419 -8.27 7.85 -25.74
C GLU A 419 -8.45 7.21 -27.13
N ARG A 420 -9.22 7.87 -28.02
CA ARG A 420 -9.40 7.45 -29.41
C ARG A 420 -8.09 7.49 -30.22
N LEU A 421 -7.24 8.50 -30.01
CA LEU A 421 -5.91 8.55 -30.66
C LEU A 421 -5.00 7.40 -30.21
N LEU A 422 -5.06 7.00 -28.94
CA LEU A 422 -4.33 5.82 -28.44
C LEU A 422 -4.88 4.51 -28.99
N GLU A 423 -6.21 4.37 -29.09
CA GLU A 423 -6.86 3.21 -29.72
C GLU A 423 -6.42 3.07 -31.18
N LEU A 424 -6.52 4.13 -31.99
CA LEU A 424 -6.08 4.14 -33.40
C LEU A 424 -4.62 3.66 -33.56
N LEU A 425 -3.74 4.13 -32.68
CA LEU A 425 -2.33 3.77 -32.68
C LEU A 425 -2.09 2.30 -32.27
N GLU A 426 -2.84 1.76 -31.30
CA GLU A 426 -2.73 0.35 -30.88
C GLU A 426 -3.40 -0.60 -31.91
N GLU A 427 -4.54 -0.22 -32.49
CA GLU A 427 -5.27 -0.96 -33.54
C GLU A 427 -4.39 -1.19 -34.77
N ALA A 428 -3.61 -0.19 -35.18
CA ALA A 428 -2.76 -0.23 -36.37
C ALA A 428 -1.74 -1.38 -36.38
N TYR A 429 -1.31 -1.88 -35.22
CA TYR A 429 -0.34 -2.98 -35.15
C TYR A 429 -0.88 -4.30 -35.74
N LEU A 430 -2.18 -4.57 -35.57
CA LEU A 430 -2.85 -5.76 -36.10
C LEU A 430 -3.71 -5.44 -37.32
N GLY A 431 -4.44 -4.32 -37.29
CA GLY A 431 -5.36 -3.89 -38.33
C GLY A 431 -4.68 -3.79 -39.70
N ALA A 432 -3.64 -2.96 -39.80
CA ALA A 432 -2.90 -2.73 -41.05
C ALA A 432 -2.14 -3.96 -41.60
N ARG A 433 -2.08 -5.07 -40.86
CA ARG A 433 -1.38 -6.30 -41.26
C ARG A 433 -2.32 -7.47 -41.59
N TYR A 434 -3.48 -7.52 -40.96
CA TYR A 434 -4.35 -8.70 -40.97
C TYR A 434 -5.82 -8.41 -41.29
N ASN A 435 -6.26 -7.15 -41.19
CA ASN A 435 -7.62 -6.77 -41.55
C ASN A 435 -7.61 -6.15 -42.98
N PRO A 436 -8.17 -6.81 -44.00
CA PRO A 436 -8.22 -6.27 -45.37
C PRO A 436 -9.09 -5.02 -45.48
N ASP A 437 -10.02 -4.81 -44.53
CA ASP A 437 -10.95 -3.67 -44.49
C ASP A 437 -10.45 -2.55 -43.55
N TYR A 438 -9.19 -2.58 -43.10
CA TYR A 438 -8.63 -1.54 -42.24
C TYR A 438 -8.47 -0.21 -43.00
N GLN A 439 -9.29 0.78 -42.63
CA GLN A 439 -9.25 2.13 -43.17
C GLN A 439 -8.93 3.14 -42.08
N ILE A 440 -8.19 4.18 -42.44
CA ILE A 440 -7.85 5.29 -41.56
C ILE A 440 -7.71 6.58 -42.38
N SER A 441 -8.16 7.71 -41.83
CA SER A 441 -8.12 8.99 -42.55
C SER A 441 -6.73 9.61 -42.54
N GLU A 442 -6.43 10.40 -43.57
CA GLU A 442 -5.20 11.21 -43.63
C GLU A 442 -5.09 12.17 -42.44
N GLN A 443 -6.21 12.68 -41.94
CA GLN A 443 -6.26 13.59 -40.77
C GLN A 443 -5.85 12.87 -39.48
N GLU A 444 -6.31 11.62 -39.26
CA GLU A 444 -5.90 10.78 -38.11
C GLU A 444 -4.39 10.45 -38.20
N VAL A 445 -3.91 10.06 -39.38
CA VAL A 445 -2.47 9.81 -39.64
C VAL A 445 -1.63 11.07 -39.37
N HIS A 446 -2.06 12.24 -39.85
CA HIS A 446 -1.34 13.49 -39.62
C HIS A 446 -1.31 13.88 -38.14
N SER A 447 -2.44 13.75 -37.44
CA SER A 447 -2.54 14.02 -36.00
C SER A 447 -1.56 13.15 -35.21
N ILE A 448 -1.59 11.83 -35.42
CA ILE A 448 -0.71 10.89 -34.73
C ILE A 448 0.76 11.08 -35.14
N SER A 449 1.05 11.36 -36.42
CA SER A 449 2.40 11.68 -36.90
C SER A 449 3.02 12.84 -36.12
N SER A 450 2.27 13.92 -35.90
CA SER A 450 2.73 15.07 -35.11
C SER A 450 3.05 14.71 -33.64
N ARG A 451 2.24 13.83 -33.03
CA ARG A 451 2.46 13.32 -31.66
C ARG A 451 3.68 12.40 -31.58
N VAL A 452 3.85 11.49 -32.55
CA VAL A 452 5.00 10.56 -32.60
C VAL A 452 6.32 11.29 -32.84
N LEU A 453 6.34 12.34 -33.67
CA LEU A 453 7.52 13.21 -33.81
C LEU A 453 7.90 13.85 -32.48
N ARG A 454 6.92 14.45 -31.79
CA ARG A 454 7.14 15.08 -30.48
C ARG A 454 7.56 14.06 -29.40
N LEU A 455 7.10 12.81 -29.49
CA LEU A 455 7.55 11.71 -28.62
C LEU A 455 9.04 11.39 -28.83
N LEU A 456 9.51 11.34 -30.09
CA LEU A 456 10.92 11.10 -30.42
C LEU A 456 11.82 12.21 -29.86
N GLU A 457 11.44 13.47 -30.11
CA GLU A 457 12.19 14.65 -29.64
C GLU A 457 12.21 14.76 -28.12
N LEU A 458 11.07 14.54 -27.46
CA LEU A 458 10.99 14.57 -25.99
C LEU A 458 11.73 13.38 -25.35
N ALA A 459 11.74 12.20 -25.99
CA ALA A 459 12.53 11.07 -25.51
C ALA A 459 14.03 11.35 -25.53
N GLU A 460 14.54 12.03 -26.56
CA GLU A 460 15.95 12.44 -26.62
C GLU A 460 16.29 13.47 -25.53
N ALA A 461 15.46 14.51 -25.37
CA ALA A 461 15.66 15.52 -24.33
C ALA A 461 15.62 14.92 -22.91
N VAL A 462 14.57 14.17 -22.58
CA VAL A 462 14.40 13.56 -21.24
C VAL A 462 15.49 12.53 -20.96
N PHE A 463 15.98 11.79 -21.97
CA PHE A 463 17.10 10.88 -21.77
C PHE A 463 18.39 11.63 -21.41
N GLU A 464 18.72 12.71 -22.12
CA GLU A 464 19.91 13.52 -21.81
C GLU A 464 19.79 14.19 -20.43
N ASP A 465 18.64 14.76 -20.08
CA ASP A 465 18.38 15.33 -18.75
C ASP A 465 18.56 14.29 -17.64
N ARG A 466 18.05 13.06 -17.84
CA ARG A 466 18.20 11.95 -16.88
C ARG A 466 19.65 11.51 -16.72
N ILE A 467 20.44 11.48 -17.80
CA ILE A 467 21.85 11.15 -17.73
C ILE A 467 22.66 12.28 -17.10
N ALA A 468 22.34 13.55 -17.38
CA ALA A 468 23.00 14.72 -16.80
C ALA A 468 22.74 14.86 -15.29
N ALA A 469 21.58 14.40 -14.80
CA ALA A 469 21.25 14.32 -13.37
C ALA A 469 22.08 13.28 -12.60
N ILE A 470 22.80 12.38 -13.28
CA ILE A 470 23.71 11.42 -12.64
C ILE A 470 25.03 12.14 -12.33
N SER A 471 25.20 12.61 -11.09
CA SER A 471 26.48 13.12 -10.61
C SER A 471 27.51 11.99 -10.49
N VAL A 472 28.73 12.25 -10.98
CA VAL A 472 29.89 11.33 -10.99
C VAL A 472 30.87 11.69 -9.88
#